data_AF-A0A0L0DJI2-F1
#
_entry.id   AF-A0A0L0DJI2-F1
#
_cell.length_a   1.000
_cell.length_b   1.000
_cell.length_c   1.000
_cell.angle_alpha   90.00
_cell.angle_beta   90.00
_cell.angle_gamma   90.00
#
_symmetry.space_group_name_H-M   'P 1'
#
loop_
_entity.id
_entity.type
_entity.pdbx_description
1 polymer ?
#
loop_
_entity_poly.entity_id
_entity_poly.type
_entity_poly.pdbx_seq_one_letter_code
_entity_poly.pdbx_strand_id
1 'polypeptide(L)'
;MSSSSRPPSGTLNELMLQAERAILWSAVGEEWREIRAPWVDACSSASSPQALAELLVALGRSMRPSVMHSRWPRMLPKWESKLGLASSYSDVSRMLLALEMNIDWNQATKSSRFRSGSSRDEWRSRVRSASSSTGASGSKPFSFGTLSAKPPRTFDDSSRFLAHGDMKTGYLPPSAPVSKKKLRKQSAGERKPLSFGHPASGEQALAVPQLSRSGGSSSAATDRTSASRSPLLALRRTQSTFCNSAARRTFVQALVLSSLVDPT
;
A
#
# COMPACT_ATOMS: atom_id res chain seq x y z
N MET A 1 25.22 -17.96 -28.95
CA MET A 1 24.95 -16.74 -28.15
C MET A 1 23.45 -16.57 -28.11
N SER A 2 22.78 -17.10 -27.10
CA SER A 2 21.32 -17.01 -26.97
C SER A 2 20.98 -15.57 -26.62
N SER A 3 20.44 -14.83 -27.58
CA SER A 3 19.80 -13.54 -27.35
C SER A 3 18.80 -13.73 -26.23
N SER A 4 19.17 -13.24 -25.04
CA SER A 4 18.33 -13.29 -23.86
C SER A 4 17.08 -12.49 -24.21
N SER A 5 16.00 -13.21 -24.51
CA SER A 5 14.68 -12.67 -24.81
C SER A 5 14.31 -11.75 -23.65
N ARG A 6 14.44 -10.45 -23.89
CA ARG A 6 14.09 -9.41 -22.93
C ARG A 6 12.65 -9.68 -22.51
N PRO A 7 12.34 -9.82 -21.21
CA PRO A 7 10.97 -10.04 -20.79
C PRO A 7 10.10 -8.92 -21.38
N PRO A 8 8.92 -9.23 -21.93
CA PRO A 8 8.06 -8.24 -22.55
C PRO A 8 7.86 -7.08 -21.57
N SER A 9 7.90 -5.85 -22.08
CA SER A 9 7.58 -4.66 -21.30
C SER A 9 6.14 -4.80 -20.82
N GLY A 10 5.97 -5.33 -19.61
CA GLY A 10 4.65 -5.56 -19.03
C GLY A 10 3.84 -4.29 -18.98
N THR A 11 2.52 -4.43 -19.10
CA THR A 11 1.58 -3.32 -18.94
C THR A 11 1.72 -2.71 -17.52
N LEU A 12 1.26 -1.46 -17.33
CA LEU A 12 1.34 -0.83 -16.00
C LEU A 12 0.57 -1.65 -14.95
N ASN A 13 -0.52 -2.29 -15.35
CA ASN A 13 -1.34 -3.21 -14.57
C ASN A 13 -0.49 -4.39 -14.04
N GLU A 14 0.22 -5.08 -14.93
CA GLU A 14 1.12 -6.19 -14.58
C GLU A 14 2.24 -5.74 -13.63
N LEU A 15 2.80 -4.55 -13.86
CA LEU A 15 3.85 -4.00 -13.01
C LEU A 15 3.33 -3.65 -11.60
N MET A 16 2.08 -3.17 -11.50
CA MET A 16 1.42 -2.93 -10.21
C MET A 16 1.12 -4.24 -9.48
N LEU A 17 0.63 -5.26 -10.19
CA LEU A 17 0.45 -6.61 -9.65
C LEU A 17 1.78 -7.25 -9.22
N GLN A 18 2.86 -7.02 -9.96
CA GLN A 18 4.20 -7.50 -9.60
C GLN A 18 4.69 -6.84 -8.30
N ALA A 19 4.43 -5.55 -8.10
CA ALA A 19 4.76 -4.86 -6.86
C ALA A 19 3.93 -5.40 -5.68
N GLU A 20 2.62 -5.58 -5.85
CA GLU A 20 1.75 -6.14 -4.82
C GLU A 20 2.21 -7.54 -4.39
N ARG A 21 2.53 -8.42 -5.34
CA ARG A 21 3.02 -9.79 -5.06
C ARG A 21 4.35 -9.81 -4.31
N ALA A 22 5.15 -8.74 -4.42
CA ALA A 22 6.40 -8.61 -3.69
C ALA A 22 6.20 -8.20 -2.22
N ILE A 23 5.03 -7.66 -1.87
CA ILE A 23 4.68 -7.20 -0.53
C ILE A 23 4.19 -8.39 0.31
N LEU A 24 4.67 -8.48 1.55
CA LEU A 24 4.24 -9.51 2.50
C LEU A 24 2.85 -9.23 3.05
N TRP A 25 2.11 -10.29 3.36
CA TRP A 25 0.85 -10.20 4.10
C TRP A 25 0.98 -9.51 5.46
N SER A 26 2.15 -9.53 6.10
CA SER A 26 2.40 -8.82 7.36
C SER A 26 2.59 -7.31 7.20
N ALA A 27 2.83 -6.86 5.97
CA ALA A 27 3.08 -5.47 5.59
C ALA A 27 1.79 -4.71 5.23
N VAL A 28 0.68 -5.43 5.05
CA VAL A 28 -0.66 -4.90 4.76
C VAL A 28 -1.61 -5.14 5.95
N GLY A 29 -2.68 -4.36 6.02
CA GLY A 29 -3.78 -4.56 6.98
C GLY A 29 -4.50 -5.88 6.76
N GLU A 30 -5.19 -6.37 7.80
CA GLU A 30 -5.92 -7.64 7.73
C GLU A 30 -7.10 -7.56 6.75
N GLU A 31 -7.74 -6.38 6.67
CA GLU A 31 -8.80 -6.08 5.72
C GLU A 31 -8.34 -6.26 4.26
N TRP A 32 -7.05 -6.13 3.95
CA TRP A 32 -6.53 -6.37 2.60
C TRP A 32 -6.84 -7.78 2.11
N ARG A 33 -6.85 -8.77 3.00
CA ARG A 33 -7.11 -10.18 2.64
C ARG A 33 -8.49 -10.37 2.02
N GLU A 34 -9.48 -9.65 2.53
CA GLU A 34 -10.87 -9.73 2.07
C GLU A 34 -11.04 -9.07 0.70
N ILE A 35 -10.29 -7.99 0.43
CA ILE A 35 -10.42 -7.18 -0.79
C ILE A 35 -9.38 -7.52 -1.87
N ARG A 36 -8.34 -8.30 -1.57
CA ARG A 36 -7.24 -8.55 -2.51
C ARG A 36 -7.69 -9.27 -3.77
N ALA A 37 -8.49 -10.32 -3.64
CA ALA A 37 -8.94 -11.09 -4.80
C ALA A 37 -9.66 -10.21 -5.83
N PRO A 38 -10.74 -9.48 -5.46
CA PRO A 38 -11.39 -8.61 -6.43
C PRO A 38 -10.53 -7.41 -6.84
N TRP A 39 -9.60 -6.94 -5.99
CA TRP A 39 -8.62 -5.93 -6.39
C TRP A 39 -7.68 -6.43 -7.49
N VAL A 40 -7.22 -7.68 -7.42
CA VAL A 40 -6.36 -8.28 -8.46
C VAL A 40 -7.10 -8.40 -9.79
N ASP A 41 -8.37 -8.80 -9.74
CA ASP A 41 -9.23 -8.90 -10.93
C ASP A 41 -9.43 -7.51 -11.55
N ALA A 42 -9.80 -6.51 -10.73
CA ALA A 42 -9.96 -5.12 -11.16
C ALA A 42 -8.66 -4.53 -11.72
N CYS A 43 -7.50 -4.86 -11.15
CA CYS A 43 -6.21 -4.45 -11.70
C CYS A 43 -5.97 -5.06 -13.08
N SER A 44 -6.36 -6.31 -13.29
CA SER A 44 -6.15 -7.01 -14.55
C SER A 44 -7.08 -6.48 -15.65
N SER A 45 -8.29 -6.02 -15.29
CA SER A 45 -9.28 -5.48 -16.22
C SER A 45 -9.23 -3.96 -16.40
N ALA A 46 -8.51 -3.22 -15.54
CA ALA A 46 -8.47 -1.76 -15.60
C ALA A 46 -7.94 -1.25 -16.95
N SER A 47 -8.81 -0.57 -17.70
CA SER A 47 -8.53 -0.02 -19.04
C SER A 47 -8.34 1.51 -19.04
N SER A 48 -8.51 2.16 -17.89
CA SER A 48 -8.36 3.60 -17.74
C SER A 48 -7.31 3.97 -16.68
N PRO A 49 -6.61 5.11 -16.85
CA PRO A 49 -5.66 5.58 -15.84
C PRO A 49 -6.35 5.90 -14.51
N GLN A 50 -7.60 6.39 -14.55
CA GLN A 50 -8.37 6.69 -13.34
C GLN A 50 -8.69 5.43 -12.53
N ALA A 51 -9.10 4.34 -13.18
CA ALA A 51 -9.35 3.07 -12.50
C ALA A 51 -8.08 2.52 -11.84
N LEU A 52 -6.94 2.55 -12.54
CA LEU A 52 -5.65 2.18 -11.95
C LEU A 52 -5.24 3.10 -10.79
N ALA A 53 -5.55 4.39 -10.89
CA ALA A 53 -5.27 5.34 -9.83
C ALA A 53 -6.04 4.95 -8.55
N GLU A 54 -7.33 4.68 -8.65
CA GLU A 54 -8.15 4.27 -7.51
C GLU A 54 -7.65 2.95 -6.88
N LEU A 55 -7.28 1.98 -7.71
CA LEU A 55 -6.69 0.72 -7.27
C LEU A 55 -5.35 0.94 -6.56
N LEU A 56 -4.51 1.85 -7.06
CA LEU A 56 -3.26 2.20 -6.42
C LEU A 56 -3.49 2.90 -5.07
N VAL A 57 -4.50 3.76 -4.93
CA VAL A 57 -4.90 4.35 -3.64
C VAL A 57 -5.33 3.26 -2.65
N ALA A 58 -6.13 2.28 -3.09
CA ALA A 58 -6.55 1.17 -2.25
C ALA A 58 -5.35 0.38 -1.70
N LEU A 59 -4.36 0.08 -2.54
CA LEU A 59 -3.11 -0.54 -2.11
C LEU A 59 -2.32 0.36 -1.15
N GLY A 60 -2.15 1.64 -1.47
CA GLY A 60 -1.42 2.59 -0.61
C GLY A 60 -2.05 2.75 0.79
N ARG A 61 -3.38 2.67 0.89
CA ARG A 61 -4.14 2.74 2.15
C ARG A 61 -4.09 1.45 2.97
N SER A 62 -3.90 0.30 2.31
CA SER A 62 -3.81 -1.00 2.98
C SER A 62 -2.42 -1.25 3.57
N MET A 63 -1.40 -0.52 3.16
CA MET A 63 -0.05 -0.60 3.74
C MET A 63 -0.03 -0.22 5.21
N ARG A 64 0.59 -1.06 6.05
CA ARG A 64 0.77 -0.76 7.47
C ARG A 64 1.75 0.40 7.65
N PRO A 65 1.50 1.34 8.58
CA PRO A 65 2.44 2.44 8.83
C PRO A 65 3.86 1.99 9.19
N SER A 66 4.02 0.81 9.81
CA SER A 66 5.32 0.26 10.24
C SER A 66 6.23 -0.18 9.09
N VAL A 67 5.69 -0.43 7.90
CA VAL A 67 6.48 -0.80 6.70
C VAL A 67 6.68 0.38 5.75
N MET A 68 6.14 1.54 6.11
CA MET A 68 6.26 2.77 5.33
C MET A 68 7.25 3.70 6.00
N HIS A 69 7.87 4.58 5.21
CA HIS A 69 8.70 5.65 5.73
C HIS A 69 7.89 6.52 6.72
N SER A 70 8.50 7.01 7.79
CA SER A 70 7.83 7.74 8.88
C SER A 70 7.07 9.00 8.43
N ARG A 71 7.43 9.55 7.27
CA ARG A 71 6.77 10.72 6.64
C ARG A 71 5.53 10.35 5.83
N TRP A 72 5.33 9.07 5.50
CA TRP A 72 4.26 8.60 4.64
C TRP A 72 2.86 9.03 5.12
N PRO A 73 2.48 8.89 6.41
CA PRO A 73 1.16 9.31 6.86
C PRO A 73 0.86 10.79 6.60
N ARG A 74 1.89 11.66 6.61
CA ARG A 74 1.75 13.10 6.30
C ARG A 74 1.68 13.36 4.80
N MET A 75 2.29 12.49 4.00
CA MET A 75 2.32 12.60 2.52
C MET A 75 1.10 11.96 1.86
N LEU A 76 0.48 10.97 2.52
CA LEU A 76 -0.60 10.17 1.96
C LEU A 76 -1.75 11.02 1.41
N PRO A 77 -2.33 12.00 2.14
CA PRO A 77 -3.43 12.81 1.59
C PRO A 77 -3.05 13.57 0.32
N LYS A 78 -1.83 14.13 0.26
CA LYS A 78 -1.33 14.85 -0.92
C LYS A 78 -1.07 13.90 -2.10
N TRP A 79 -0.57 12.70 -1.80
CA TRP A 79 -0.36 11.65 -2.81
C TRP A 79 -1.70 11.15 -3.37
N GLU A 80 -2.71 10.93 -2.51
CA GLU A 80 -4.07 10.56 -2.92
C GLU A 80 -4.74 11.64 -3.77
N SER A 81 -4.66 12.92 -3.36
CA SER A 81 -5.21 14.02 -4.18
C SER A 81 -4.56 14.11 -5.55
N LYS A 82 -3.26 13.86 -5.66
CA LYS A 82 -2.57 13.83 -6.97
C LYS A 82 -3.01 12.65 -7.82
N LEU A 83 -3.23 11.50 -7.21
CA LEU A 83 -3.75 10.32 -7.88
C LEU A 83 -5.18 10.53 -8.38
N GLY A 84 -6.03 11.21 -7.62
CA GLY A 84 -7.39 11.57 -8.05
C GLY A 84 -7.44 12.54 -9.23
N LEU A 85 -6.32 13.23 -9.53
CA LEU A 85 -6.15 14.11 -10.68
C LEU A 85 -5.38 13.44 -11.84
N ALA A 86 -5.04 12.15 -11.72
CA ALA A 86 -4.23 11.46 -12.70
C ALA A 86 -5.04 11.15 -13.97
N SER A 87 -4.82 11.91 -15.04
CA SER A 87 -5.51 11.71 -16.31
C SER A 87 -4.73 10.83 -17.30
N SER A 88 -3.54 10.34 -16.91
CA SER A 88 -2.67 9.56 -17.78
C SER A 88 -1.97 8.41 -17.04
N TYR A 89 -1.63 7.34 -17.78
CA TYR A 89 -0.80 6.24 -17.25
C TYR A 89 0.59 6.73 -16.80
N SER A 90 1.08 7.84 -17.37
CA SER A 90 2.31 8.50 -16.93
C SER A 90 2.19 9.13 -15.54
N ASP A 91 1.04 9.70 -15.18
CA ASP A 91 0.79 10.18 -13.82
C ASP A 91 0.73 9.01 -12.83
N VAL A 92 0.00 7.95 -13.18
CA VAL A 92 -0.16 6.76 -12.32
C VAL A 92 1.18 6.06 -12.08
N SER A 93 1.98 5.83 -13.12
CA SER A 93 3.32 5.23 -13.00
C SER A 93 4.26 6.07 -12.11
N ARG A 94 4.23 7.41 -12.24
CA ARG A 94 4.98 8.29 -11.32
C ARG A 94 4.51 8.14 -9.87
N MET A 95 3.21 8.01 -9.65
CA MET A 95 2.68 7.80 -8.30
C MET A 95 2.98 6.42 -7.74
N LEU A 96 3.02 5.38 -8.58
CA LEU A 96 3.44 4.03 -8.23
C LEU A 96 4.91 4.00 -7.78
N LEU A 97 5.79 4.69 -8.51
CA LEU A 97 7.19 4.88 -8.09
C LEU A 97 7.29 5.66 -6.78
N ALA A 98 6.45 6.68 -6.58
CA ALA A 98 6.43 7.43 -5.33
C ALA A 98 6.01 6.57 -4.13
N LEU A 99 4.99 5.72 -4.28
CA LEU A 99 4.60 4.74 -3.26
C LEU A 99 5.78 3.81 -2.96
N GLU A 100 6.38 3.26 -4.00
CA GLU A 100 7.49 2.31 -3.93
C GLU A 100 8.73 2.87 -3.20
N MET A 101 9.06 4.15 -3.42
CA MET A 101 10.14 4.85 -2.72
C MET A 101 9.86 5.07 -1.23
N ASN A 102 8.58 5.03 -0.82
CA ASN A 102 8.17 5.18 0.58
C ASN A 102 8.01 3.84 1.31
N ILE A 103 8.12 2.70 0.62
CA ILE A 103 8.09 1.37 1.24
C ILE A 103 9.48 1.04 1.81
N ASP A 104 9.53 0.67 3.08
CA ASP A 104 10.70 0.03 3.68
C ASP A 104 10.74 -1.45 3.27
N TRP A 105 11.42 -1.72 2.14
CA TRP A 105 11.52 -3.05 1.57
C TRP A 105 12.25 -4.07 2.45
N ASN A 106 12.99 -3.64 3.49
CA ASN A 106 13.56 -4.58 4.45
C ASN A 106 12.48 -5.27 5.30
N GLN A 107 11.39 -4.54 5.57
CA GLN A 107 10.24 -5.01 6.34
C GLN A 107 9.11 -5.53 5.42
N ALA A 108 8.97 -4.96 4.24
CA ALA A 108 7.85 -5.23 3.35
C ALA A 108 8.02 -6.50 2.50
N THR A 109 9.24 -7.01 2.28
CA THR A 109 9.48 -8.24 1.50
C THR A 109 10.47 -9.20 2.15
N LYS A 110 10.23 -10.52 2.02
CA LYS A 110 11.23 -11.56 2.30
C LYS A 110 12.10 -11.88 1.08
N SER A 111 11.70 -11.44 -0.12
CA SER A 111 12.41 -11.73 -1.35
C SER A 111 13.74 -10.97 -1.36
N SER A 112 14.85 -11.71 -1.27
CA SER A 112 16.18 -11.13 -1.45
C SER A 112 16.32 -10.53 -2.84
N ARG A 113 15.66 -11.07 -3.88
CA ARG A 113 15.71 -10.55 -5.25
C ARG A 113 15.10 -9.15 -5.38
N PHE A 114 13.92 -8.94 -4.79
CA PHE A 114 13.28 -7.61 -4.85
C PHE A 114 13.96 -6.61 -3.90
N ARG A 115 14.70 -7.11 -2.90
CA ARG A 115 15.51 -6.30 -1.99
C ARG A 115 16.88 -5.92 -2.60
N SER A 116 17.53 -6.87 -3.28
CA SER A 116 18.78 -6.66 -4.01
C SER A 116 18.47 -5.76 -5.20
N GLY A 117 19.00 -4.54 -5.21
CA GLY A 117 18.57 -3.46 -6.10
C GLY A 117 18.33 -3.83 -7.56
N SER A 118 19.05 -4.81 -8.13
CA SER A 118 18.94 -5.21 -9.54
C SER A 118 17.51 -5.52 -10.01
N SER A 119 16.76 -6.43 -9.38
CA SER A 119 15.39 -6.73 -9.84
C SER A 119 14.41 -5.58 -9.62
N ARG A 120 14.61 -4.80 -8.55
CA ARG A 120 13.81 -3.61 -8.23
C ARG A 120 14.07 -2.49 -9.23
N ASP A 121 15.33 -2.29 -9.60
CA ASP A 121 15.75 -1.26 -10.56
C ASP A 121 15.31 -1.63 -11.98
N GLU A 122 15.34 -2.92 -12.34
CA GLU A 122 14.72 -3.42 -13.57
C GLU A 122 13.21 -3.19 -13.58
N TRP A 123 12.50 -3.50 -12.49
CA TRP A 123 11.08 -3.20 -12.36
C TRP A 123 10.81 -1.69 -12.49
N ARG A 124 11.57 -0.83 -11.80
CA ARG A 124 11.45 0.64 -11.91
C ARG A 124 11.69 1.12 -13.33
N SER A 125 12.67 0.55 -14.02
CA SER A 125 12.96 0.87 -15.42
C SER A 125 11.74 0.54 -16.30
N ARG A 126 11.14 -0.63 -16.12
CA ARG A 126 9.90 -1.03 -16.82
C ARG A 126 8.72 -0.11 -16.50
N VAL A 127 8.55 0.33 -15.25
CA VAL A 127 7.49 1.30 -14.87
C VAL A 127 7.70 2.64 -15.56
N ARG A 128 8.94 3.13 -15.66
CA ARG A 128 9.25 4.36 -16.41
C ARG A 128 9.07 4.18 -17.92
N SER A 129 9.38 3.00 -18.47
CA SER A 129 9.13 2.72 -19.89
C SER A 129 7.62 2.68 -20.18
N ALA A 130 6.82 2.05 -19.32
CA ALA A 130 5.37 2.02 -19.44
C ALA A 130 4.75 3.43 -19.37
N SER A 131 5.39 4.38 -18.69
CA SER A 131 4.95 5.79 -18.68
C SER A 131 5.22 6.52 -19.98
N SER A 132 6.21 6.08 -20.76
CA SER A 132 6.66 6.74 -21.99
C SER A 132 5.99 6.20 -23.26
N SER A 133 5.46 4.98 -23.23
CA SER A 133 4.84 4.37 -24.41
C SER A 133 3.45 4.93 -24.71
N THR A 134 2.80 5.62 -23.78
CA THR A 134 1.41 6.13 -23.91
C THR A 134 1.30 7.43 -24.72
N GLY A 135 2.28 7.76 -25.56
CA GLY A 135 2.18 8.89 -26.48
C GLY A 135 2.70 10.20 -25.89
N ALA A 136 3.53 10.87 -26.68
CA ALA A 136 4.18 12.14 -26.38
C ALA A 136 3.16 13.29 -26.25
N SER A 137 2.45 13.37 -25.13
CA SER A 137 1.74 14.60 -24.74
C SER A 137 2.67 15.43 -23.87
N GLY A 138 3.02 16.63 -24.34
CA GLY A 138 4.05 17.54 -23.80
C GLY A 138 3.76 18.14 -22.42
N SER A 139 3.25 17.36 -21.47
CA SER A 139 3.09 17.76 -20.08
C SER A 139 4.45 17.82 -19.38
N LYS A 140 4.81 19.00 -18.86
CA LYS A 140 6.05 19.22 -18.09
C LYS A 140 6.16 18.20 -16.94
N PRO A 141 7.36 17.61 -16.69
CA PRO A 141 7.54 16.67 -15.60
C PRO A 141 7.21 17.33 -14.27
N PHE A 142 6.19 16.80 -13.57
CA PHE A 142 5.79 17.30 -12.28
C PHE A 142 6.78 16.84 -11.21
N SER A 143 7.70 17.73 -10.80
CA SER A 143 8.65 17.45 -9.73
C SER A 143 7.91 17.29 -8.39
N PHE A 144 7.91 16.07 -7.85
CA PHE A 144 7.75 15.90 -6.41
C PHE A 144 8.96 16.61 -5.79
N GLY A 145 8.76 17.85 -5.33
CA GLY A 145 9.82 18.74 -4.86
C GLY A 145 10.90 17.92 -4.17
N THR A 146 12.07 17.89 -4.80
CA THR A 146 13.10 16.87 -4.67
C THR A 146 13.21 16.47 -3.21
N LEU A 147 12.54 15.37 -2.85
CA LEU A 147 12.80 14.70 -1.60
C LEU A 147 14.19 14.13 -1.81
N SER A 148 15.20 14.95 -1.50
CA SER A 148 16.57 14.52 -1.29
C SER A 148 16.50 13.55 -0.12
N ALA A 149 16.06 12.34 -0.42
CA ALA A 149 16.34 11.18 0.37
C ALA A 149 17.85 11.08 0.30
N LYS A 150 18.52 11.71 1.26
CA LYS A 150 19.91 11.47 1.59
C LYS A 150 20.06 9.95 1.50
N PRO A 151 20.87 9.41 0.56
CA PRO A 151 20.91 7.98 0.35
C PRO A 151 21.16 7.33 1.71
N PRO A 152 20.45 6.23 2.04
CA PRO A 152 20.76 5.49 3.26
C PRO A 152 22.26 5.23 3.20
N ARG A 153 22.98 5.71 4.22
CA ARG A 153 24.42 5.52 4.32
C ARG A 153 24.67 4.04 4.07
N THR A 154 25.18 3.71 2.88
CA THR A 154 25.85 2.44 2.67
C THR A 154 26.97 2.48 3.69
N PHE A 155 26.81 1.67 4.73
CA PHE A 155 27.86 1.42 5.70
C PHE A 155 28.93 0.63 4.96
N ASP A 156 29.70 1.34 4.13
CA ASP A 156 30.92 0.85 3.52
C ASP A 156 32.06 1.27 4.47
N ASP A 157 32.18 0.52 5.58
CA ASP A 157 33.28 0.62 6.52
C ASP A 157 34.21 -0.58 6.31
N SER A 158 34.74 -0.69 5.10
CA SER A 158 35.74 -1.71 4.74
C SER A 158 37.10 -1.12 4.34
N SER A 159 37.30 0.21 4.48
CA SER A 159 38.50 0.87 3.94
C SER A 159 39.30 1.70 4.95
N ARG A 160 39.26 1.38 6.26
CA ARG A 160 40.05 2.12 7.27
C ARG A 160 40.95 1.31 8.20
N PHE A 161 41.47 0.18 7.71
CA PHE A 161 42.52 -0.54 8.43
C PHE A 161 43.65 -0.99 7.49
N LEU A 162 44.47 -0.04 7.04
CA LEU A 162 45.87 -0.34 6.73
C LEU A 162 46.77 0.85 7.11
N ALA A 163 47.81 0.51 7.87
CA ALA A 163 49.06 1.23 8.16
C ALA A 163 49.05 2.39 9.18
N HIS A 164 49.49 2.09 10.42
CA HIS A 164 50.76 2.63 10.94
C HIS A 164 51.23 1.86 12.20
N GLY A 165 52.41 1.24 12.08
CA GLY A 165 53.50 1.19 13.07
C GLY A 165 53.23 0.79 14.52
N ASP A 166 53.59 -0.45 14.84
CA ASP A 166 54.60 -0.84 15.83
C ASP A 166 54.78 0.01 17.12
N MET A 167 54.47 -0.57 18.29
CA MET A 167 55.42 -0.72 19.41
C MET A 167 54.80 -1.42 20.64
N LYS A 168 55.60 -2.33 21.20
CA LYS A 168 55.67 -2.81 22.59
C LYS A 168 54.68 -3.89 23.09
N THR A 169 55.23 -5.10 23.04
CA THR A 169 55.15 -6.19 24.01
C THR A 169 54.66 -5.83 25.43
N GLY A 170 53.61 -6.53 25.85
CA GLY A 170 53.15 -6.64 27.23
C GLY A 170 52.34 -7.92 27.40
N TYR A 171 53.01 -8.97 27.89
CA TYR A 171 52.46 -10.25 28.31
C TYR A 171 51.32 -10.08 29.33
N LEU A 172 50.26 -10.92 29.26
CA LEU A 172 49.55 -11.63 30.36
C LEU A 172 48.25 -12.33 29.83
N PRO A 173 47.69 -13.34 30.52
CA PRO A 173 47.47 -14.70 29.99
C PRO A 173 45.97 -15.06 29.77
N PRO A 174 45.62 -16.32 29.38
CA PRO A 174 44.30 -16.66 28.84
C PRO A 174 43.31 -17.09 29.92
N SER A 175 42.05 -16.66 29.78
CA SER A 175 40.86 -17.11 30.52
C SER A 175 39.64 -16.63 29.74
N ALA A 176 38.59 -17.37 29.41
CA ALA A 176 38.12 -18.72 29.69
C ALA A 176 37.07 -19.08 28.61
N PRO A 177 36.74 -20.36 28.38
CA PRO A 177 35.71 -20.75 27.43
C PRO A 177 34.30 -20.45 27.96
N VAL A 178 33.55 -19.58 27.28
CA VAL A 178 32.14 -19.31 27.59
C VAL A 178 31.29 -20.53 27.25
N SER A 179 30.66 -21.06 28.29
CA SER A 179 29.89 -22.29 28.30
C SER A 179 28.63 -22.22 27.42
N LYS A 180 28.42 -23.31 26.67
CA LYS A 180 27.18 -23.64 25.96
C LYS A 180 26.02 -23.77 26.94
N LYS A 181 25.09 -22.81 26.98
CA LYS A 181 23.81 -22.98 27.70
C LYS A 181 22.73 -23.53 26.75
N LYS A 182 22.61 -24.86 26.84
CA LYS A 182 21.54 -25.71 26.31
C LYS A 182 20.22 -25.34 27.00
N LEU A 183 19.37 -24.54 26.35
CA LEU A 183 18.01 -24.30 26.85
C LEU A 183 17.05 -25.30 26.21
N ARG A 184 16.97 -26.46 26.85
CA ARG A 184 15.94 -27.48 26.67
C ARG A 184 14.67 -26.94 27.34
N LYS A 185 13.64 -26.60 26.57
CA LYS A 185 12.31 -26.33 27.13
C LYS A 185 11.32 -27.38 26.63
N GLN A 186 11.08 -28.33 27.53
CA GLN A 186 9.95 -29.25 27.52
C GLN A 186 8.67 -28.44 27.77
N SER A 187 7.63 -28.72 27.00
CA SER A 187 6.24 -28.66 27.45
C SER A 187 5.35 -29.31 26.38
N ALA A 188 5.38 -30.64 26.34
CA ALA A 188 4.30 -31.43 25.79
C ALA A 188 3.30 -31.67 26.92
N GLY A 189 2.15 -30.99 26.85
CA GLY A 189 1.06 -31.09 27.79
C GLY A 189 -0.25 -31.08 27.03
N GLU A 190 -0.63 -32.28 26.57
CA GLU A 190 -1.98 -32.83 26.57
C GLU A 190 -3.16 -31.85 26.49
N ARG A 191 -3.78 -31.73 25.31
CA ARG A 191 -5.14 -31.19 25.17
C ARG A 191 -6.10 -32.34 24.84
N LYS A 192 -6.98 -32.65 25.79
CA LYS A 192 -8.16 -33.49 25.58
C LYS A 192 -9.09 -32.84 24.55
N PRO A 193 -9.74 -33.61 23.67
CA PRO A 193 -10.78 -33.09 22.78
C PRO A 193 -12.10 -32.92 23.54
N LEU A 194 -12.57 -31.67 23.64
CA LEU A 194 -13.95 -31.39 24.06
C LEU A 194 -14.86 -31.55 22.84
N SER A 195 -15.62 -32.64 22.86
CA SER A 195 -16.78 -32.87 22.02
C SER A 195 -17.97 -32.08 22.57
N PHE A 196 -18.48 -31.13 21.79
CA PHE A 196 -19.81 -30.53 21.88
C PHE A 196 -20.09 -30.04 20.45
N GLY A 197 -21.13 -30.42 19.72
CA GLY A 197 -22.47 -30.83 20.10
C GLY A 197 -23.39 -30.06 19.15
N HIS A 198 -23.91 -30.73 18.12
CA HIS A 198 -24.96 -30.20 17.25
C HIS A 198 -26.21 -29.90 18.08
N PRO A 199 -26.83 -28.74 17.86
CA PRO A 199 -28.21 -28.70 17.39
C PRO A 199 -28.39 -27.56 16.37
N ALA A 200 -29.45 -27.37 15.62
CA ALA A 200 -30.62 -28.14 15.20
C ALA A 200 -31.29 -27.21 14.18
N SER A 201 -32.02 -27.77 13.22
CA SER A 201 -32.88 -27.04 12.29
C SER A 201 -33.76 -26.01 13.01
N GLY A 202 -33.85 -24.82 12.43
CA GLY A 202 -34.75 -23.75 12.85
C GLY A 202 -35.20 -22.96 11.63
N GLU A 203 -36.12 -23.57 10.91
CA GLU A 203 -36.96 -22.97 9.88
C GLU A 203 -37.81 -21.84 10.51
N GLN A 204 -37.64 -20.59 10.08
CA GLN A 204 -38.68 -19.56 10.22
C GLN A 204 -38.72 -18.65 9.00
N ALA A 205 -39.87 -18.70 8.34
CA ALA A 205 -40.33 -17.84 7.28
C ALA A 205 -40.83 -16.48 7.82
N LEU A 206 -41.17 -15.59 6.87
CA LEU A 206 -42.01 -14.39 6.99
C LEU A 206 -41.32 -13.10 7.45
N ALA A 207 -41.16 -12.14 6.53
CA ALA A 207 -42.10 -11.03 6.38
C ALA A 207 -41.50 -9.95 5.46
N VAL A 208 -42.21 -9.68 4.36
CA VAL A 208 -41.98 -8.55 3.46
C VAL A 208 -42.79 -7.36 3.97
N PRO A 209 -42.19 -6.16 4.20
CA PRO A 209 -42.96 -4.93 4.28
C PRO A 209 -42.94 -4.20 2.93
N GLN A 210 -44.10 -4.21 2.27
CA GLN A 210 -44.51 -3.23 1.27
C GLN A 210 -44.70 -1.87 1.97
N LEU A 211 -43.98 -0.83 1.55
CA LEU A 211 -44.31 0.56 1.90
C LEU A 211 -44.26 1.44 0.64
N SER A 212 -45.45 1.55 0.05
CA SER A 212 -46.14 2.79 -0.30
C SER A 212 -45.32 3.98 -0.80
N ARG A 213 -45.39 4.11 -2.12
CA ARG A 213 -45.38 5.32 -2.94
C ARG A 213 -46.25 6.43 -2.33
N SER A 214 -45.70 7.60 -2.05
CA SER A 214 -46.48 8.85 -1.89
C SER A 214 -45.85 9.95 -2.74
N GLY A 215 -46.63 10.45 -3.69
CA GLY A 215 -46.28 11.61 -4.49
C GLY A 215 -46.46 12.90 -3.69
N GLY A 216 -45.67 13.91 -4.05
CA GLY A 216 -45.82 15.29 -3.61
C GLY A 216 -45.26 16.21 -4.67
N SER A 217 -46.17 16.74 -5.50
CA SER A 217 -45.93 17.85 -6.43
C SER A 217 -45.92 19.20 -5.71
N SER A 218 -45.42 20.22 -6.41
CA SER A 218 -45.47 21.68 -6.14
C SER A 218 -44.45 22.21 -5.11
N SER A 219 -43.84 23.39 -5.28
CA SER A 219 -44.19 24.54 -6.12
C SER A 219 -42.97 25.44 -6.35
N ALA A 220 -43.13 26.37 -7.30
CA ALA A 220 -42.18 27.33 -7.83
C ALA A 220 -41.89 28.56 -6.93
N ALA A 221 -40.87 29.32 -7.36
CA ALA A 221 -40.60 30.76 -7.13
C ALA A 221 -40.18 31.16 -5.69
N THR A 222 -39.30 32.12 -5.39
CA THR A 222 -38.83 33.35 -6.06
C THR A 222 -37.60 33.91 -5.30
N ASP A 223 -36.82 34.78 -5.95
CA ASP A 223 -36.01 35.91 -5.43
C ASP A 223 -34.92 35.70 -4.35
N ARG A 224 -33.65 35.95 -4.68
CA ARG A 224 -32.87 37.22 -4.60
C ARG A 224 -32.52 37.70 -3.18
N THR A 225 -31.23 38.06 -3.07
CA THR A 225 -30.62 39.15 -2.26
C THR A 225 -29.71 38.69 -1.13
N SER A 226 -28.41 38.72 -1.46
CA SER A 226 -27.32 39.40 -0.76
C SER A 226 -27.24 39.43 0.78
N ALA A 227 -26.02 39.08 1.21
CA ALA A 227 -25.22 39.75 2.25
C ALA A 227 -25.19 39.12 3.66
N SER A 228 -23.96 38.70 3.99
CA SER A 228 -23.23 39.10 5.20
C SER A 228 -23.42 38.29 6.48
N ARG A 229 -22.25 37.93 7.03
CA ARG A 229 -21.90 37.59 8.43
C ARG A 229 -21.83 36.11 8.78
N SER A 230 -20.60 35.59 8.69
CA SER A 230 -20.03 34.67 9.68
C SER A 230 -20.31 35.18 11.10
N PRO A 231 -20.70 34.30 12.02
CA PRO A 231 -19.72 33.81 12.98
C PRO A 231 -19.94 32.34 13.36
N LEU A 232 -18.86 31.67 13.76
CA LEU A 232 -18.74 30.87 14.98
C LEU A 232 -17.65 29.80 14.80
N LEU A 233 -16.48 30.18 15.30
CA LEU A 233 -15.46 29.28 15.81
C LEU A 233 -16.04 28.44 16.96
N ALA A 234 -15.46 27.25 17.11
CA ALA A 234 -15.60 26.31 18.22
C ALA A 234 -16.78 25.33 18.15
N LEU A 235 -16.52 24.16 17.55
CA LEU A 235 -16.83 22.90 18.23
C LEU A 235 -15.88 21.77 17.79
N ARG A 236 -15.05 21.36 18.75
CA ARG A 236 -14.52 20.01 18.97
C ARG A 236 -13.78 19.28 17.83
N ARG A 237 -12.46 19.54 17.82
CA ARG A 237 -11.44 18.48 17.72
C ARG A 237 -11.71 17.39 18.77
N THR A 238 -12.22 16.23 18.33
CA THR A 238 -11.84 14.87 18.80
C THR A 238 -12.54 13.83 17.91
N GLN A 239 -12.13 13.73 16.64
CA GLN A 239 -12.31 12.50 15.86
C GLN A 239 -10.92 11.99 15.51
N SER A 240 -10.22 11.53 16.54
CA SER A 240 -8.91 10.93 16.40
C SER A 240 -9.07 9.43 16.67
N THR A 241 -8.72 8.66 15.65
CA THR A 241 -8.29 7.25 15.63
C THR A 241 -9.25 6.07 15.67
N PHE A 242 -10.55 6.16 15.99
CA PHE A 242 -11.39 4.92 16.07
C PHE A 242 -12.42 4.66 14.94
N CYS A 243 -12.79 5.65 14.10
CA CYS A 243 -13.81 5.43 13.05
C CYS A 243 -13.25 5.05 11.66
N ASN A 244 -11.94 4.87 11.50
CA ASN A 244 -11.34 4.73 10.16
C ASN A 244 -11.50 3.33 9.54
N SER A 245 -11.60 2.25 10.34
CA SER A 245 -11.58 0.89 9.78
C SER A 245 -12.87 0.51 9.05
N ALA A 246 -14.04 0.79 9.65
CA ALA A 246 -15.34 0.46 9.03
C ALA A 246 -15.57 1.29 7.76
N ALA A 247 -15.33 2.60 7.79
CA ALA A 247 -15.47 3.47 6.62
C ALA A 247 -14.51 3.09 5.48
N ARG A 248 -13.30 2.61 5.79
CA ARG A 248 -12.36 2.09 4.78
C ARG A 248 -12.86 0.81 4.11
N ARG A 249 -13.48 -0.11 4.87
CA ARG A 249 -14.08 -1.34 4.31
C ARG A 249 -15.20 -1.01 3.32
N THR A 250 -16.13 -0.14 3.71
CA THR A 250 -17.26 0.24 2.85
C THR A 250 -16.78 0.94 1.59
N PHE A 251 -15.76 1.81 1.70
CA PHE A 251 -15.24 2.55 0.56
C PHE A 251 -14.53 1.64 -0.45
N VAL A 252 -13.72 0.67 0.00
CA VAL A 252 -13.04 -0.25 -0.94
C VAL A 252 -14.01 -1.26 -1.53
N GLN A 253 -14.96 -1.80 -0.76
CA GLN A 253 -16.03 -2.62 -1.33
C GLN A 253 -16.87 -1.83 -2.34
N ALA A 254 -17.23 -0.58 -2.03
CA ALA A 254 -17.97 0.26 -2.97
C ALA A 254 -17.15 0.54 -4.23
N LEU A 255 -15.85 0.83 -4.12
CA LEU A 255 -14.96 1.02 -5.29
C LEU A 255 -14.87 -0.24 -6.16
N VAL A 256 -14.65 -1.40 -5.53
CA VAL A 256 -14.60 -2.68 -6.23
C VAL A 256 -15.93 -2.95 -6.94
N LEU A 257 -17.06 -2.79 -6.24
CA LEU A 257 -18.39 -3.02 -6.79
C LEU A 257 -18.74 -2.01 -7.89
N SER A 258 -18.36 -0.74 -7.74
CA SER A 258 -18.56 0.29 -8.77
C SER A 258 -17.71 0.03 -10.01
N SER A 259 -16.49 -0.49 -9.87
CA SER A 259 -15.63 -0.84 -11.01
C SER A 259 -16.11 -2.07 -11.80
N LEU A 260 -16.98 -2.89 -11.22
CA LEU A 260 -17.55 -4.08 -11.85
C LEU A 260 -18.84 -3.80 -12.65
N VAL A 261 -19.43 -2.60 -12.53
CA VAL A 261 -20.79 -2.33 -13.01
C VAL A 261 -20.87 -1.67 -14.40
N ASP A 262 -19.78 -1.16 -14.99
CA ASP A 262 -19.83 -0.53 -16.32
C ASP A 262 -18.95 -1.23 -17.38
N PRO A 263 -19.52 -2.18 -18.14
CA PRO A 263 -19.03 -2.57 -19.46
C PRO A 263 -19.95 -1.99 -20.55
N THR A 264 -19.68 -0.77 -21.01
CA THR A 264 -20.28 -0.23 -22.25
C THR A 264 -19.21 0.32 -23.17
#